data_AF-A0A8S3D169-F1
#
_entry.id   AF-A0A8S3D169-F1
#
_cell.length_a   1.000
_cell.length_b   1.000
_cell.length_c   1.000
_cell.angle_alpha   90.00
_cell.angle_beta   90.00
_cell.angle_gamma   90.00
#
_symmetry.space_group_name_H-M   'P 1'
#
loop_
_entity.id
_entity.type
_entity.pdbx_description
1 polymer ?
#
loop_
_entity_poly.entity_id
_entity_poly.type
_entity_poly.pdbx_seq_one_letter_code
_entity_poly.pdbx_strand_id
1 'polypeptide(L)'
;MNLILFTINILLIINKLLLINGLPPILCPSPIALRDTSNPTTVVGNGTVSSCNEMNLAIALSLGGIITFNCSSNGQSVTIDIHNQLNVANTTDTIIDGGDIITLNGLGLTRILKFNRKDFTYSTPVLTVQRLTFINGYCQDLDGGCAIFQALGGSTVVINSIFENNTGPVVGQDVAGGAIWTIGGG
;
A
#
# COMPACT_ATOMS: atom_id res chain seq x y z
N MET A 1 -47.72 3.86 -25.19
CA MET A 1 -47.72 3.97 -23.71
C MET A 1 -47.03 2.71 -23.17
N ASN A 2 -46.05 2.83 -22.28
CA ASN A 2 -45.22 1.74 -21.69
C ASN A 2 -43.91 1.29 -22.37
N LEU A 3 -43.06 2.22 -22.85
CA LEU A 3 -41.62 1.92 -22.99
C LEU A 3 -40.72 2.82 -22.12
N ILE A 4 -41.17 4.06 -21.82
CA ILE A 4 -40.45 5.03 -20.99
C ILE A 4 -40.52 4.68 -19.48
N LEU A 5 -41.57 3.99 -19.02
CA LEU A 5 -41.69 3.56 -17.61
C LEU A 5 -40.75 2.39 -17.24
N PHE A 6 -40.28 1.61 -18.22
CA PHE A 6 -39.42 0.44 -17.97
C PHE A 6 -37.95 0.85 -17.77
N THR A 7 -37.47 1.88 -18.46
CA THR A 7 -36.09 2.37 -18.36
C THR A 7 -35.83 3.16 -17.07
N ILE A 8 -36.82 3.90 -16.57
CA ILE A 8 -36.73 4.64 -15.30
C ILE A 8 -36.64 3.67 -14.11
N ASN A 9 -37.42 2.59 -14.12
CA ASN A 9 -37.38 1.57 -13.05
C ASN A 9 -36.06 0.77 -13.01
N ILE A 10 -35.45 0.50 -14.17
CA ILE A 10 -34.14 -0.17 -14.25
C ILE A 10 -33.02 0.73 -13.71
N LEU A 11 -33.03 2.03 -14.03
CA LEU A 11 -32.01 2.97 -13.54
C LEU A 11 -32.11 3.23 -12.02
N LEU A 12 -33.33 3.23 -11.46
CA LEU A 12 -33.56 3.31 -10.02
C LEU A 12 -33.15 2.03 -9.27
N ILE A 13 -33.31 0.84 -9.87
CA ILE A 13 -32.86 -0.42 -9.26
C ILE A 13 -31.33 -0.52 -9.23
N ILE A 14 -30.64 -0.08 -10.28
CA ILE A 14 -29.16 -0.11 -10.33
C ILE A 14 -28.57 0.85 -9.28
N ASN A 15 -29.12 2.06 -9.13
CA ASN A 15 -28.70 2.98 -8.07
C ASN A 15 -28.99 2.48 -6.64
N LYS A 16 -30.05 1.67 -6.45
CA LYS A 16 -30.34 1.05 -5.15
C LYS A 16 -29.42 -0.13 -4.83
N LEU A 17 -28.97 -0.87 -5.84
CA LEU A 17 -28.07 -2.02 -5.67
C LEU A 17 -26.63 -1.60 -5.36
N LEU A 18 -26.21 -0.41 -5.79
CA LEU A 18 -24.90 0.17 -5.44
C LEU A 18 -24.85 0.78 -4.02
N LEU A 19 -26.00 0.98 -3.35
CA LEU A 19 -26.07 1.54 -1.99
C LEU A 19 -26.15 0.47 -0.88
N ILE A 20 -26.29 -0.82 -1.22
CA ILE A 20 -26.48 -1.90 -0.23
C ILE A 20 -25.20 -2.64 0.16
N ASN A 21 -24.06 -2.29 -0.44
CA ASN A 21 -22.74 -2.78 0.01
C ASN A 21 -22.04 -1.73 0.87
N GLY A 22 -22.78 -1.05 1.75
CA GLY A 22 -22.14 -0.34 2.85
C GLY A 22 -21.32 -1.34 3.67
N LEU A 23 -20.08 -0.99 4.02
CA LEU A 23 -19.29 -1.79 4.94
C LEU A 23 -20.15 -2.09 6.18
N PRO A 24 -20.11 -3.31 6.73
CA PRO A 24 -20.87 -3.65 7.92
C PRO A 24 -20.58 -2.62 9.02
N PRO A 25 -21.58 -2.22 9.81
CA PRO A 25 -21.39 -1.24 10.86
C PRO A 25 -20.25 -1.68 11.79
N ILE A 26 -19.35 -0.75 12.12
CA ILE A 26 -18.21 -0.99 12.99
C ILE A 26 -18.76 -1.32 14.39
N LEU A 27 -18.83 -2.61 14.71
CA LEU A 27 -19.34 -3.12 15.99
C LEU A 27 -18.33 -2.97 17.12
N CYS A 28 -17.04 -2.86 16.79
CA CYS A 28 -15.96 -2.67 17.75
C CYS A 28 -14.93 -1.68 17.19
N PRO A 29 -14.40 -0.75 18.00
CA PRO A 29 -13.27 0.07 17.58
C PRO A 29 -12.08 -0.84 17.23
N SER A 30 -11.31 -0.46 16.20
CA SER A 30 -10.10 -1.20 15.83
C SER A 30 -9.20 -1.34 17.08
N PRO A 31 -8.75 -2.55 17.42
CA PRO A 31 -7.85 -2.74 18.55
C PRO A 31 -6.48 -2.09 18.30
N ILE A 32 -6.18 -1.71 17.06
CA ILE A 32 -4.95 -1.06 16.66
C ILE A 32 -5.28 0.35 16.15
N ALA A 33 -4.71 1.35 16.81
CA ALA A 33 -4.75 2.74 16.37
C ALA A 33 -3.71 3.01 15.28
N LEU A 34 -4.02 3.93 14.38
CA LEU A 34 -3.08 4.52 13.43
C LEU A 34 -1.89 5.13 14.18
N ARG A 35 -0.71 5.13 13.54
CA ARG A 35 0.42 5.89 14.03
C ARG A 35 0.20 7.38 13.78
N ASP A 36 0.67 8.21 14.70
CA ASP A 36 0.65 9.66 14.57
C ASP A 36 1.58 10.10 13.44
N THR A 37 1.02 10.82 12.49
CA THR A 37 1.70 11.35 11.31
C THR A 37 1.50 12.86 11.15
N SER A 38 1.08 13.54 12.23
CA SER A 38 0.83 14.99 12.27
C SER A 38 2.07 15.85 12.03
N ASN A 39 3.27 15.29 12.25
CA ASN A 39 4.55 15.96 12.04
C ASN A 39 5.43 15.14 11.06
N PRO A 40 5.13 15.17 9.75
CA PRO A 40 5.88 14.38 8.77
C PRO A 40 7.33 14.85 8.65
N THR A 41 8.26 13.90 8.49
CA THR A 41 9.65 14.22 8.13
C THR A 41 9.78 14.50 6.64
N THR A 42 8.92 13.91 5.82
CA THR A 42 8.88 14.14 4.37
C THR A 42 7.44 14.09 3.86
N VAL A 43 7.08 15.04 3.01
CA VAL A 43 5.80 15.07 2.31
C VAL A 43 6.07 14.83 0.82
N VAL A 44 5.52 13.75 0.27
CA VAL A 44 5.60 13.46 -1.16
C VAL A 44 4.52 14.26 -1.89
N GLY A 45 4.93 15.06 -2.86
CA GLY A 45 4.04 15.89 -3.67
C GLY A 45 3.84 17.31 -3.14
N ASN A 46 3.16 18.13 -3.94
CA ASN A 46 2.96 19.56 -3.71
C ASN A 46 1.50 20.02 -3.87
N GLY A 47 0.55 19.07 -3.89
CA GLY A 47 -0.88 19.30 -4.06
C GLY A 47 -1.42 18.96 -5.45
N THR A 48 -0.56 18.44 -6.34
CA THR A 48 -0.94 18.02 -7.69
C THR A 48 -0.73 16.52 -7.90
N VAL A 49 -1.58 15.87 -8.68
CA VAL A 49 -1.52 14.41 -8.91
C VAL A 49 -0.16 14.01 -9.50
N SER A 50 0.34 14.79 -10.46
CA SER A 50 1.64 14.54 -11.12
C SER A 50 2.85 14.70 -10.20
N SER A 51 2.71 15.42 -9.07
CA SER A 51 3.82 15.61 -8.12
C SER A 51 4.09 14.37 -7.26
N CYS A 52 3.13 13.45 -7.18
CA CYS A 52 3.29 12.17 -6.50
C CYS A 52 3.69 11.12 -7.50
N ASN A 53 4.99 11.00 -7.69
CA ASN A 53 5.61 10.08 -8.61
C ASN A 53 6.62 9.17 -7.89
N GLU A 54 7.01 8.10 -8.58
CA GLU A 54 7.94 7.09 -8.10
C GLU A 54 9.26 7.69 -7.58
N MET A 55 9.82 8.68 -8.28
CA MET A 55 11.11 9.28 -7.92
C MET A 55 11.04 9.99 -6.55
N ASN A 56 10.03 10.82 -6.32
CA ASN A 56 9.87 11.53 -5.05
C ASN A 56 9.61 10.55 -3.90
N LEU A 57 8.83 9.50 -4.15
CA LEU A 57 8.60 8.45 -3.16
C LEU A 57 9.89 7.67 -2.86
N ALA A 58 10.67 7.29 -3.87
CA ALA A 58 11.94 6.58 -3.70
C ALA A 58 12.92 7.36 -2.82
N ILE A 59 13.04 8.67 -3.02
CA ILE A 59 13.87 9.55 -2.20
C ILE A 59 13.37 9.53 -0.74
N ALA A 60 12.08 9.74 -0.51
CA ALA A 60 11.50 9.72 0.83
C ALA A 60 11.75 8.38 1.55
N LEU A 61 11.53 7.26 0.86
CA LEU A 61 11.75 5.91 1.41
C LEU A 61 13.21 5.65 1.76
N SER A 62 14.15 6.16 0.97
CA SER A 62 15.58 6.01 1.25
C SER A 62 16.05 6.74 2.51
N LEU A 63 15.34 7.81 2.92
CA LEU A 63 15.61 8.57 4.13
C LEU A 63 14.93 7.96 5.36
N GLY A 64 13.73 7.38 5.18
CA GLY A 64 12.89 6.88 6.26
C GLY A 64 12.18 8.01 7.01
N GLY A 65 11.73 7.74 8.24
CA GLY A 65 10.92 8.67 9.03
C GLY A 65 9.42 8.62 8.69
N ILE A 66 8.71 9.72 8.91
CA ILE A 66 7.27 9.83 8.68
C ILE A 66 7.03 10.42 7.29
N ILE A 67 6.54 9.59 6.38
CA ILE A 67 6.24 9.91 5.00
C ILE A 67 4.72 10.05 4.84
N THR A 68 4.28 11.24 4.47
CA THR A 68 2.88 11.53 4.09
C THR A 68 2.81 12.06 2.67
N PHE A 69 1.60 12.28 2.17
CA PHE A 69 1.35 12.64 0.78
C PHE A 69 0.53 13.93 0.66
N ASN A 70 0.94 14.79 -0.25
CA ASN A 70 0.18 15.94 -0.72
C ASN A 70 0.03 15.81 -2.24
N CYS A 71 -0.82 14.89 -2.68
CA CYS A 71 -1.00 14.56 -4.11
C CYS A 71 -2.26 15.16 -4.72
N SER A 72 -3.18 15.64 -3.90
CA SER A 72 -4.41 16.24 -4.38
C SER A 72 -4.99 17.18 -3.33
N SER A 73 -5.39 18.37 -3.78
CA SER A 73 -6.10 19.34 -2.95
C SER A 73 -7.57 18.99 -2.68
N ASN A 74 -8.14 18.05 -3.45
CA ASN A 74 -9.57 17.69 -3.37
C ASN A 74 -9.83 16.28 -2.83
N GLY A 75 -8.79 15.56 -2.37
CA GLY A 75 -8.93 14.20 -1.85
C GLY A 75 -9.14 13.12 -2.92
N GLN A 76 -8.94 13.43 -4.20
CA GLN A 76 -8.94 12.44 -5.28
C GLN A 76 -7.89 11.34 -5.02
N SER A 77 -8.28 10.08 -5.24
CA SER A 77 -7.37 8.94 -5.21
C SER A 77 -6.26 9.07 -6.26
N VAL A 78 -5.03 8.78 -5.87
CA VAL A 78 -3.83 8.88 -6.70
C VAL A 78 -3.13 7.52 -6.75
N THR A 79 -2.91 7.02 -7.97
CA THR A 79 -2.08 5.84 -8.22
C THR A 79 -0.68 6.28 -8.59
N ILE A 80 0.31 5.75 -7.88
CA ILE A 80 1.72 5.90 -8.19
C ILE A 80 2.19 4.60 -8.81
N ASP A 81 2.49 4.65 -10.10
CA ASP A 81 3.03 3.52 -10.84
C ASP A 81 4.51 3.31 -10.50
N ILE A 82 4.84 2.09 -10.10
CA ILE A 82 6.17 1.68 -9.66
C ILE A 82 6.75 0.77 -10.74
N HIS A 83 7.80 1.26 -11.39
CA HIS A 83 8.51 0.55 -12.47
C HIS A 83 9.67 -0.26 -11.92
N ASN A 84 10.26 0.18 -10.80
CA ASN A 84 11.38 -0.50 -10.15
C ASN A 84 11.12 -0.64 -8.66
N GLN A 85 11.59 -1.76 -8.08
CA GLN A 85 11.50 -2.01 -6.65
C GLN A 85 12.11 -0.85 -5.84
N LEU A 86 11.31 -0.29 -4.94
CA LEU A 86 11.72 0.81 -4.07
C LEU A 86 12.34 0.27 -2.78
N ASN A 87 13.51 0.80 -2.42
CA ASN A 87 14.20 0.42 -1.19
C ASN A 87 13.83 1.37 -0.05
N VAL A 88 13.35 0.81 1.05
CA VAL A 88 13.12 1.51 2.31
C VAL A 88 14.42 1.57 3.11
N ALA A 89 14.63 2.66 3.86
CA ALA A 89 15.75 2.85 4.76
C ALA A 89 15.97 1.61 5.66
N ASN A 90 17.21 1.16 5.76
CA ASN A 90 17.53 -0.10 6.41
C ASN A 90 17.82 0.01 7.92
N THR A 91 17.94 1.23 8.45
CA THR A 91 18.27 1.50 9.87
C THR A 91 17.38 2.57 10.50
N THR A 92 16.43 3.13 9.75
CA THR A 92 15.55 4.21 10.21
C THR A 92 14.11 3.73 10.16
N ASP A 93 13.39 3.86 11.28
CA ASP A 93 11.95 3.58 11.33
C ASP A 93 11.24 4.39 10.25
N THR A 94 10.32 3.75 9.53
CA THR A 94 9.63 4.36 8.41
C THR A 94 8.13 4.16 8.57
N ILE A 95 7.38 5.25 8.62
CA ILE A 95 5.93 5.24 8.58
C ILE A 95 5.51 5.83 7.24
N ILE A 96 4.79 5.05 6.43
CA ILE A 96 4.20 5.51 5.19
C ILE A 96 2.69 5.57 5.40
N ASP A 97 2.15 6.78 5.29
CA ASP A 97 0.73 7.03 5.51
C ASP A 97 0.07 7.60 4.27
N GLY A 98 -0.71 6.76 3.59
CA GLY A 98 -1.37 7.09 2.32
C GLY A 98 -2.66 7.90 2.45
N GLY A 99 -3.13 8.19 3.67
CA GLY A 99 -4.33 9.02 3.86
C GLY A 99 -5.60 8.49 3.18
N ASP A 100 -5.68 7.18 2.91
CA ASP A 100 -6.76 6.46 2.21
C ASP A 100 -6.91 6.80 0.72
N ILE A 101 -6.00 7.61 0.16
CA ILE A 101 -6.08 8.05 -1.24
C ILE A 101 -4.95 7.51 -2.11
N ILE A 102 -3.88 6.95 -1.52
CA ILE A 102 -2.70 6.52 -2.27
C ILE A 102 -2.76 5.02 -2.59
N THR A 103 -2.60 4.73 -3.87
CA THR A 103 -2.38 3.38 -4.40
C THR A 103 -0.96 3.27 -4.96
N LEU A 104 -0.21 2.26 -4.56
CA LEU A 104 1.07 1.90 -5.15
C LEU A 104 0.86 0.71 -6.09
N ASN A 105 1.19 0.89 -7.37
CA ASN A 105 0.90 -0.07 -8.43
C ASN A 105 2.20 -0.64 -9.01
N GLY A 106 2.48 -1.92 -8.78
CA GLY A 106 3.65 -2.61 -9.32
C GLY A 106 3.52 -2.98 -10.81
N LEU A 107 2.41 -2.63 -11.46
CA LEU A 107 2.12 -2.84 -12.89
C LEU A 107 2.13 -4.30 -13.36
N GLY A 108 2.23 -5.27 -12.46
CA GLY A 108 2.49 -6.67 -12.79
C GLY A 108 3.94 -6.92 -13.22
N LEU A 109 4.86 -5.98 -12.93
CA LEU A 109 6.23 -5.98 -13.43
C LEU A 109 7.29 -6.09 -12.32
N THR A 110 7.05 -5.50 -11.15
CA THR A 110 8.06 -5.38 -10.10
C THR A 110 7.52 -5.65 -8.70
N ARG A 111 8.42 -6.04 -7.80
CA ARG A 111 8.19 -5.91 -6.36
C ARG A 111 8.03 -4.43 -6.04
N ILE A 112 7.06 -4.04 -5.19
CA ILE A 112 6.82 -2.62 -4.87
C ILE A 112 7.84 -2.12 -3.84
N LEU A 113 7.82 -2.64 -2.61
CA LEU A 113 8.72 -2.23 -1.54
C LEU A 113 9.67 -3.37 -1.14
N LYS A 114 10.93 -3.02 -0.90
CA LYS A 114 11.88 -3.89 -0.20
C LYS A 114 12.54 -3.12 0.93
N PHE A 115 12.68 -3.79 2.04
CA PHE A 115 13.41 -3.33 3.21
C PHE A 115 14.40 -4.43 3.59
N ASN A 116 15.67 -4.09 3.87
CA ASN A 116 16.69 -5.09 4.21
C ASN A 116 17.61 -4.61 5.32
N ARG A 117 17.39 -5.07 6.56
CA ARG A 117 18.20 -4.72 7.72
C ARG A 117 19.60 -5.33 7.70
N LYS A 118 19.83 -6.36 6.86
CA LYS A 118 21.07 -7.13 6.71
C LYS A 118 21.54 -7.83 7.99
N ASP A 119 20.66 -7.95 8.97
CA ASP A 119 20.93 -8.60 10.25
C ASP A 119 19.62 -9.11 10.85
N PHE A 120 19.41 -10.42 10.76
CA PHE A 120 18.18 -11.09 11.16
C PHE A 120 17.92 -11.08 12.68
N THR A 121 18.88 -10.61 13.48
CA THR A 121 18.77 -10.59 14.94
C THR A 121 18.07 -9.34 15.48
N TYR A 122 17.93 -8.29 14.66
CA TYR A 122 17.30 -7.04 15.04
C TYR A 122 15.84 -7.01 14.59
N SER A 123 14.94 -6.57 15.48
CA SER A 123 13.55 -6.23 15.15
C SER A 123 13.38 -4.78 14.67
N THR A 124 14.47 -4.02 14.56
CA THR A 124 14.46 -2.64 14.05
C THR A 124 15.27 -2.51 12.76
N PRO A 125 14.92 -1.55 11.88
CA PRO A 125 13.81 -0.60 12.02
C PRO A 125 12.44 -1.22 11.77
N VAL A 126 11.40 -0.46 12.15
CA VAL A 126 10.00 -0.78 11.90
C VAL A 126 9.52 -0.06 10.64
N LEU A 127 9.07 -0.81 9.64
CA LEU A 127 8.27 -0.32 8.53
C LEU A 127 6.78 -0.37 8.93
N THR A 128 6.15 0.77 9.13
CA THR A 128 4.69 0.87 9.23
C THR A 128 4.11 1.36 7.91
N VAL A 129 3.19 0.60 7.33
CA VAL A 129 2.34 1.06 6.22
C VAL A 129 0.92 1.23 6.73
N GLN A 130 0.34 2.40 6.47
CA GLN A 130 -1.03 2.68 6.86
C GLN A 130 -1.82 3.43 5.80
N ARG A 131 -3.11 3.11 5.68
CA ARG A 131 -4.05 3.80 4.78
C ARG A 131 -3.57 3.84 3.32
N LEU A 132 -3.02 2.71 2.88
CA LEU A 132 -2.43 2.49 1.57
C LEU A 132 -3.10 1.33 0.85
N THR A 133 -3.11 1.39 -0.48
CA THR A 133 -3.49 0.27 -1.33
C THR A 133 -2.27 -0.19 -2.14
N PHE A 134 -1.97 -1.48 -2.13
CA PHE A 134 -0.89 -2.10 -2.90
C PHE A 134 -1.49 -3.04 -3.95
N ILE A 135 -1.27 -2.72 -5.23
CA ILE A 135 -1.79 -3.52 -6.35
C ILE A 135 -0.71 -3.99 -7.29
N ASN A 136 -0.96 -5.16 -7.90
CA ASN A 136 -0.19 -5.68 -9.03
C ASN A 136 1.33 -5.75 -8.77
N GLY A 137 1.76 -5.97 -7.52
CA GLY A 137 3.15 -6.33 -7.24
C GLY A 137 3.48 -7.67 -7.87
N TYR A 138 4.66 -7.80 -8.47
CA TYR A 138 5.07 -9.01 -9.19
C TYR A 138 6.55 -9.34 -8.99
N CYS A 139 6.85 -10.59 -8.67
CA CYS A 139 8.21 -11.09 -8.57
C CYS A 139 8.23 -12.61 -8.81
N GLN A 140 9.33 -13.12 -9.35
CA GLN A 140 9.54 -14.56 -9.63
C GLN A 140 10.81 -15.11 -8.96
N ASP A 141 11.45 -14.31 -8.11
CA ASP A 141 12.51 -14.81 -7.23
C ASP A 141 11.89 -15.67 -6.11
N LEU A 142 12.70 -16.51 -5.47
CA LEU A 142 12.23 -17.40 -4.40
C LEU A 142 11.88 -16.65 -3.10
N ASP A 143 12.20 -15.36 -3.01
CA ASP A 143 11.92 -14.54 -1.82
C ASP A 143 10.43 -14.18 -1.71
N GLY A 144 9.71 -14.00 -2.83
CA GLY A 144 8.31 -13.54 -2.82
C GLY A 144 8.13 -12.14 -2.20
N GLY A 145 7.00 -11.89 -1.55
CA GLY A 145 6.70 -10.57 -0.96
C GLY A 145 6.70 -9.46 -2.01
N CYS A 146 5.95 -9.67 -3.09
CA CYS A 146 5.99 -8.79 -4.26
C CYS A 146 5.27 -7.44 -4.05
N ALA A 147 4.42 -7.29 -3.04
CA ALA A 147 4.07 -5.95 -2.56
C ALA A 147 5.14 -5.44 -1.58
N ILE A 148 5.43 -6.21 -0.54
CA ILE A 148 6.42 -5.83 0.48
C ILE A 148 7.29 -7.04 0.82
N PHE A 149 8.60 -6.86 0.72
CA PHE A 149 9.57 -7.82 1.22
C PHE A 149 10.45 -7.22 2.31
N GLN A 150 10.34 -7.77 3.52
CA GLN A 150 11.28 -7.53 4.61
C GLN A 150 12.36 -8.62 4.60
N ALA A 151 13.58 -8.23 4.28
CA ALA A 151 14.71 -9.13 4.20
C ALA A 151 15.64 -8.98 5.41
N LEU A 152 15.97 -10.10 6.05
CA LEU A 152 17.02 -10.23 7.07
C LEU A 152 16.89 -9.21 8.22
N GLY A 153 15.75 -9.23 8.92
CA GLY A 153 15.50 -8.46 10.14
C GLY A 153 14.60 -7.23 9.96
N GLY A 154 14.37 -6.54 11.06
CA GLY A 154 13.39 -5.46 11.24
C GLY A 154 11.98 -5.99 11.49
N SER A 155 10.99 -5.09 11.48
CA SER A 155 9.57 -5.44 11.67
C SER A 155 8.68 -4.70 10.67
N THR A 156 7.58 -5.33 10.27
CA THR A 156 6.57 -4.73 9.39
C THR A 156 5.24 -4.65 10.11
N VAL A 157 4.64 -3.46 10.16
CA VAL A 157 3.33 -3.19 10.73
C VAL A 157 2.40 -2.69 9.63
N VAL A 158 1.23 -3.29 9.51
CA VAL A 158 0.23 -2.95 8.49
C VAL A 158 -1.06 -2.52 9.19
N ILE A 159 -1.56 -1.33 8.89
CA ILE A 159 -2.77 -0.78 9.53
C ILE A 159 -3.69 -0.22 8.45
N ASN A 160 -4.95 -0.66 8.40
CA ASN A 160 -5.95 -0.14 7.45
C ASN A 160 -5.42 -0.04 6.00
N SER A 161 -4.84 -1.12 5.47
CA SER A 161 -4.25 -1.13 4.13
C SER A 161 -4.77 -2.32 3.33
N ILE A 162 -4.80 -2.18 2.01
CA ILE A 162 -5.36 -3.15 1.06
C ILE A 162 -4.23 -3.73 0.22
N PHE A 163 -4.25 -5.04 -0.02
CA PHE A 163 -3.31 -5.75 -0.89
C PHE A 163 -4.09 -6.59 -1.89
N GLU A 164 -4.02 -6.23 -3.17
CA GLU A 164 -4.82 -6.85 -4.23
C GLU A 164 -3.96 -7.23 -5.43
N ASN A 165 -4.24 -8.38 -6.05
CA ASN A 165 -3.59 -8.84 -7.29
C ASN A 165 -2.05 -8.87 -7.26
N ASN A 166 -1.45 -9.00 -6.07
CA ASN A 166 -0.01 -9.17 -5.95
C ASN A 166 0.35 -10.64 -6.19
N THR A 167 1.25 -10.89 -7.15
CA THR A 167 1.56 -12.22 -7.68
C THR A 167 2.99 -12.62 -7.33
N GLY A 168 3.13 -13.69 -6.53
CA GLY A 168 4.40 -14.29 -6.13
C GLY A 168 5.00 -15.26 -7.16
N PRO A 169 6.18 -15.81 -6.86
CA PRO A 169 6.71 -16.97 -7.57
C PRO A 169 5.72 -18.15 -7.54
N VAL A 170 5.51 -18.80 -8.68
CA VAL A 170 4.57 -19.93 -8.82
C VAL A 170 5.26 -21.31 -8.89
N VAL A 171 6.60 -21.33 -8.97
CA VAL A 171 7.41 -22.55 -9.02
C VAL A 171 8.59 -22.45 -8.06
N GLY A 172 8.79 -23.50 -7.25
CA GLY A 172 9.92 -23.64 -6.34
C GLY A 172 9.51 -24.38 -5.07
N GLN A 173 10.49 -24.91 -4.33
CA GLN A 173 10.24 -25.36 -2.96
C GLN A 173 10.03 -24.12 -2.07
N ASP A 174 9.02 -24.18 -1.20
CA ASP A 174 8.72 -23.12 -0.21
C ASP A 174 8.59 -21.70 -0.81
N VAL A 175 7.95 -21.58 -1.98
CA VAL A 175 7.71 -20.27 -2.62
C VAL A 175 6.77 -19.40 -1.78
N ALA A 176 7.24 -18.19 -1.47
CA ALA A 176 6.47 -17.20 -0.73
C ALA A 176 5.34 -16.56 -1.55
N GLY A 177 4.34 -16.00 -0.86
CA GLY A 177 3.19 -15.34 -1.48
C GLY A 177 3.50 -13.98 -2.10
N GLY A 178 2.54 -13.44 -2.88
CA GLY A 178 2.73 -12.20 -3.62
C GLY A 178 2.58 -10.91 -2.81
N ALA A 179 1.85 -10.91 -1.69
CA ALA A 179 1.62 -9.70 -0.90
C ALA A 179 2.84 -9.36 -0.02
N ILE A 180 2.91 -9.92 1.18
CA ILE A 180 3.96 -9.62 2.16
C ILE A 180 4.74 -10.89 2.46
N TRP A 181 6.06 -10.78 2.48
CA TRP A 181 6.95 -11.81 3.00
C TRP A 181 8.01 -11.19 3.90
N THR A 182 8.38 -11.90 4.96
CA THR A 182 9.36 -11.44 5.94
C THR A 182 10.37 -12.55 6.26
N ILE A 183 11.64 -12.19 6.37
CA ILE A 183 12.74 -13.08 6.76
C ILE A 183 13.55 -12.42 7.88
N GLY A 184 13.83 -13.15 8.95
CA GLY A 184 14.55 -12.66 10.12
C GLY A 184 13.63 -12.05 11.18
N GLY A 185 14.14 -11.95 12.41
CA GLY A 185 13.34 -11.71 13.61
C GLY A 185 12.81 -10.28 13.75
N GLY A 186 11.55 -10.21 14.19
CA GLY A 186 10.79 -8.99 14.51
C GLY A 186 9.31 -9.19 14.24
#